data_AF-A0A349E873-F1
#
_entry.id   AF-A0A349E873-F1
#
_cell.length_a   1.000
_cell.length_b   1.000
_cell.length_c   1.000
_cell.angle_alpha   90.00
_cell.angle_beta   90.00
_cell.angle_gamma   90.00
#
_symmetry.space_group_name_H-M   'P 1'
#
loop_
_entity.id
_entity.type
_entity.pdbx_description
1 polymer ?
#
loop_
_entity_poly.entity_id
_entity_poly.type
_entity_poly.pdbx_seq_one_letter_code
_entity_poly.pdbx_strand_id
1 'polypeptide(L)'
;ISWLFKFDNAAFTMLFLGIFMMPIYALSLAQASDNVENSSFLEVGTGLLVVNSVGSIIGPLVAAQGMQNFGPQSFFLFIAVVLVLGAVGTLFFIWSRVPDLEHFDEFNLATTASAQGAIQMDPRAEDEENEDSSDPPPTLVG
;
A
#
# COMPACT_ATOMS: atom_id res chain seq x y z
N ILE A 1 34.34 -1.83 -19.11
CA ILE A 1 32.98 -1.87 -18.53
C ILE A 1 32.58 -3.24 -17.97
N SER A 2 33.41 -4.30 -18.10
CA SER A 2 33.11 -5.64 -17.54
C SER A 2 33.50 -5.82 -16.05
N TRP A 3 34.13 -4.83 -15.43
CA TRP A 3 34.57 -4.90 -14.02
C TRP A 3 33.47 -4.53 -13.00
N LEU A 4 32.34 -3.98 -13.45
CA LEU A 4 31.21 -3.57 -12.61
C LEU A 4 30.29 -4.74 -12.18
N PHE A 5 30.54 -5.93 -12.72
CA PHE A 5 29.67 -7.11 -12.60
C PHE A 5 30.36 -8.31 -11.92
N LYS A 6 31.42 -8.06 -11.15
CA LYS A 6 32.17 -9.09 -10.43
C LYS A 6 31.48 -9.39 -9.08
N PHE A 7 31.20 -10.67 -8.86
CA PHE A 7 30.17 -11.23 -7.98
C PHE A 7 30.50 -11.33 -6.47
N ASP A 8 31.32 -10.45 -5.91
CA ASP A 8 31.63 -10.52 -4.46
C ASP A 8 30.52 -9.89 -3.57
N ASN A 9 29.52 -9.24 -4.16
CA ASN A 9 28.53 -8.39 -3.44
C ASN A 9 27.05 -8.73 -3.74
N ALA A 10 26.74 -9.85 -4.39
CA ALA A 10 25.36 -10.16 -4.81
C ALA A 10 24.37 -10.22 -3.63
N ALA A 11 24.82 -10.74 -2.48
CA ALA A 11 24.05 -10.72 -1.25
C ALA A 11 23.72 -9.30 -0.79
N PHE A 12 24.69 -8.38 -0.89
CA PHE A 12 24.49 -6.97 -0.54
C PHE A 12 23.49 -6.30 -1.50
N THR A 13 23.57 -6.58 -2.79
CA THR A 13 22.60 -6.05 -3.77
C THR A 13 21.19 -6.56 -3.54
N MET A 14 21.02 -7.84 -3.20
CA MET A 14 19.70 -8.40 -2.87
C MET A 14 19.16 -7.84 -1.54
N LEU A 15 20.03 -7.66 -0.54
CA LEU A 15 19.67 -7.07 0.74
C LEU A 15 19.20 -5.62 0.57
N PHE A 16 19.96 -4.80 -0.15
CA PHE A 16 19.54 -3.42 -0.45
C PHE A 16 18.23 -3.40 -1.23
N LEU A 17 18.12 -4.20 -2.29
CA LEU A 17 16.88 -4.31 -3.07
C LEU A 17 15.67 -4.63 -2.19
N GLY A 18 15.80 -5.61 -1.28
CA GLY A 18 14.73 -6.01 -0.37
C GLY A 18 14.34 -4.91 0.63
N ILE A 19 15.34 -4.25 1.24
CA ILE A 19 15.11 -3.17 2.22
C ILE A 19 14.37 -1.99 1.58
N PHE A 20 14.70 -1.63 0.35
CA PHE A 20 14.01 -0.53 -0.34
C PHE A 20 12.67 -0.96 -0.95
N MET A 21 12.52 -2.21 -1.42
CA MET A 21 11.26 -2.66 -2.03
C MET A 21 10.09 -2.77 -1.05
N MET A 22 10.33 -3.37 0.12
CA MET A 22 9.24 -3.68 1.05
C MET A 22 8.46 -2.43 1.53
N PRO A 23 9.13 -1.33 1.94
CA PRO A 23 8.44 -0.13 2.41
C PRO A 23 7.74 0.63 1.28
N ILE A 24 8.29 0.62 0.06
CA ILE A 24 7.73 1.37 -1.07
C ILE A 24 6.31 0.90 -1.39
N TYR A 25 6.06 -0.41 -1.32
CA TYR A 25 4.71 -0.94 -1.53
C TYR A 25 3.72 -0.42 -0.48
N ALA A 26 4.07 -0.53 0.80
CA ALA A 26 3.22 -0.06 1.91
C ALA A 26 2.98 1.45 1.84
N LEU A 27 4.02 2.23 1.53
CA LEU A 27 3.94 3.69 1.39
C LEU A 27 3.01 4.09 0.24
N SER A 28 3.15 3.46 -0.92
CA SER A 28 2.29 3.71 -2.08
C SER A 28 0.82 3.41 -1.77
N LEU A 29 0.55 2.32 -1.05
CA LEU A 29 -0.81 1.95 -0.67
C LEU A 29 -1.40 2.91 0.37
N ALA A 30 -0.64 3.35 1.37
CA ALA A 30 -1.07 4.35 2.33
C ALA A 30 -1.40 5.67 1.62
N GLN A 31 -0.52 6.11 0.71
CA GLN A 31 -0.70 7.35 -0.05
C GLN A 31 -1.91 7.30 -1.00
N ALA A 32 -2.25 6.11 -1.49
CA ALA A 32 -3.48 5.88 -2.24
C ALA A 32 -4.71 5.90 -1.31
N SER A 33 -4.63 5.26 -0.14
CA SER A 33 -5.71 5.25 0.85
C SER A 33 -6.07 6.64 1.37
N ASP A 34 -5.07 7.51 1.57
CA ASP A 34 -5.26 8.85 2.11
C ASP A 34 -5.84 9.85 1.09
N ASN A 35 -5.76 9.56 -0.22
CA ASN A 35 -6.14 10.48 -1.31
C ASN A 35 -7.48 10.17 -1.97
N VAL A 36 -8.25 9.20 -1.47
CA VAL A 36 -9.48 8.76 -2.11
C VAL A 36 -10.69 9.25 -1.33
N GLU A 37 -11.56 10.01 -2.00
CA GLU A 37 -12.81 10.49 -1.45
C GLU A 37 -13.87 9.37 -1.44
N ASN A 38 -14.70 9.30 -0.39
CA ASN A 38 -15.63 8.18 -0.11
C ASN A 38 -16.53 7.80 -1.30
N SER A 39 -16.85 8.74 -2.18
CA SER A 39 -17.69 8.55 -3.36
C SER A 39 -17.00 7.87 -4.54
N SER A 40 -15.66 7.85 -4.60
CA SER A 40 -14.90 7.42 -5.79
C SER A 40 -13.96 6.23 -5.57
N PHE A 41 -14.01 5.58 -4.39
CA PHE A 41 -13.13 4.45 -4.06
C PHE A 41 -13.13 3.31 -5.07
N LEU A 42 -14.30 2.92 -5.58
CA LEU A 42 -14.41 1.81 -6.52
C LEU A 42 -13.78 2.13 -7.89
N GLU A 43 -13.96 3.37 -8.37
CA GLU A 43 -13.41 3.83 -9.64
C GLU A 43 -11.88 3.92 -9.58
N VAL A 44 -11.34 4.49 -8.49
CA VAL A 44 -9.88 4.56 -8.29
C VAL A 44 -9.29 3.17 -8.08
N GLY A 45 -9.94 2.31 -7.30
CA GLY A 45 -9.48 0.94 -7.04
C GLY A 45 -9.42 0.09 -8.32
N THR A 46 -10.45 0.16 -9.18
CA THR A 46 -10.46 -0.54 -10.46
C THR A 46 -9.43 0.02 -11.44
N GLY A 47 -9.25 1.34 -11.49
CA GLY A 47 -8.17 1.98 -12.26
C GLY A 47 -6.78 1.49 -11.83
N LEU A 48 -6.53 1.41 -10.53
CA LEU A 48 -5.26 0.92 -9.98
C LEU A 48 -5.00 -0.55 -10.35
N LEU A 49 -6.03 -1.41 -10.31
CA LEU A 49 -5.92 -2.81 -10.71
C LEU A 49 -5.61 -2.97 -12.20
N VAL A 50 -6.21 -2.16 -13.06
CA VAL A 50 -5.92 -2.17 -14.51
C VAL A 50 -4.47 -1.76 -14.76
N VAL A 51 -4.01 -0.68 -14.13
CA VAL A 51 -2.62 -0.22 -14.26
C VAL A 51 -1.63 -1.27 -13.73
N ASN A 52 -1.92 -1.89 -12.58
CA ASN A 52 -1.09 -2.96 -12.03
C ASN A 52 -0.99 -4.15 -12.99
N SER A 53 -2.12 -4.55 -13.59
CA SER A 53 -2.18 -5.65 -14.55
C SER A 53 -1.35 -5.36 -15.81
N VAL A 54 -1.45 -4.15 -16.36
CA VAL A 54 -0.64 -3.73 -17.52
C VAL A 54 0.85 -3.76 -17.19
N GLY A 55 1.24 -3.26 -16.02
CA GLY A 55 2.63 -3.30 -15.55
C GLY A 55 3.15 -4.73 -15.37
N SER A 56 2.32 -5.64 -14.85
CA SER A 56 2.68 -7.04 -14.62
C SER A 56 2.83 -7.85 -15.93
N ILE A 57 2.20 -7.41 -17.03
CA ILE A 57 2.40 -8.00 -18.35
C ILE A 57 3.68 -7.45 -19.00
N ILE A 58 3.86 -6.13 -18.99
CA ILE A 58 4.96 -5.47 -19.68
C ILE A 58 6.29 -5.70 -18.96
N GLY A 59 6.31 -5.65 -17.64
CA GLY A 59 7.53 -5.74 -16.82
C GLY A 59 8.34 -7.01 -17.07
N PRO A 60 7.77 -8.21 -16.88
CA PRO A 60 8.46 -9.47 -17.13
C PRO A 60 8.87 -9.64 -18.59
N LEU A 61 8.06 -9.15 -19.54
CA LEU A 61 8.39 -9.24 -20.97
C LEU A 61 9.64 -8.42 -21.30
N VAL A 62 9.71 -7.18 -20.83
CA VAL A 62 10.89 -6.31 -21.03
C VAL A 62 12.10 -6.85 -20.25
N ALA A 63 11.89 -7.33 -19.02
CA ALA A 63 12.95 -7.92 -18.21
C ALA A 63 13.54 -9.18 -18.86
N ALA A 64 12.69 -10.06 -19.39
CA ALA A 64 13.11 -11.27 -20.10
C ALA A 64 13.92 -10.94 -21.36
N GLN A 65 13.47 -9.96 -22.15
CA GLN A 65 14.22 -9.49 -23.32
C GLN A 65 15.56 -8.85 -22.94
N GLY A 66 15.61 -8.09 -21.84
CA GLY A 66 16.85 -7.53 -21.30
C GLY A 66 17.83 -8.64 -20.90
N MET A 67 17.35 -9.68 -20.23
CA MET A 67 18.17 -10.82 -19.81
C MET A 67 18.70 -11.65 -20.99
N GLN A 68 17.95 -11.76 -22.09
CA GLN A 68 18.42 -12.48 -23.28
C GLN A 68 19.59 -11.75 -23.98
N ASN A 69 19.56 -10.42 -24.04
CA ASN A 69 20.56 -9.63 -24.77
C ASN A 69 21.79 -9.28 -23.93
N PHE A 70 21.60 -8.97 -22.64
CA PHE A 70 22.65 -8.47 -21.74
C PHE A 70 23.03 -9.43 -20.62
N GLY A 71 22.42 -10.62 -20.60
CA GLY A 71 22.64 -11.66 -19.59
C GLY A 71 21.81 -11.46 -18.31
N PRO A 72 21.83 -12.45 -17.39
CA PRO A 72 20.96 -12.46 -16.19
C PRO A 72 21.18 -11.29 -15.23
N GLN A 73 22.38 -10.69 -15.23
CA GLN A 73 22.72 -9.57 -14.34
C GLN A 73 21.95 -8.28 -14.68
N SER A 74 21.45 -8.16 -15.91
CA SER A 74 20.67 -7.02 -16.36
C SER A 74 19.34 -6.86 -15.60
N PHE A 75 18.85 -7.91 -14.95
CA PHE A 75 17.64 -7.86 -14.13
C PHE A 75 17.74 -6.83 -12.99
N PHE A 76 18.89 -6.77 -12.30
CA PHE A 76 19.10 -5.81 -11.23
C PHE A 76 19.17 -4.37 -11.75
N LEU A 77 19.79 -4.15 -12.92
CA LEU A 77 19.78 -2.85 -13.57
C LEU A 77 18.37 -2.45 -14.01
N PHE A 78 17.59 -3.39 -14.54
CA PHE A 78 16.21 -3.16 -14.91
C PHE A 78 15.38 -2.69 -13.70
N ILE A 79 15.48 -3.38 -12.56
CA ILE A 79 14.79 -2.95 -11.34
C ILE A 79 15.27 -1.57 -10.88
N ALA A 80 16.58 -1.32 -10.91
CA ALA A 80 17.12 -0.01 -10.53
C ALA A 80 16.57 1.12 -11.42
N VAL A 81 16.47 0.91 -12.72
CA VAL A 81 15.89 1.89 -13.66
C VAL A 81 14.42 2.11 -13.36
N VAL A 82 13.62 1.06 -13.16
CA VAL A 82 12.19 1.18 -12.82
C VAL A 82 12.00 1.94 -11.51
N LEU A 83 12.83 1.66 -10.51
CA LEU A 83 12.83 2.36 -9.22
C LEU A 83 13.14 3.86 -9.37
N VAL A 84 14.16 4.20 -10.16
CA VAL A 84 14.52 5.60 -10.42
C VAL A 84 13.41 6.31 -11.18
N LEU A 85 12.81 5.68 -12.19
CA LEU A 85 11.65 6.26 -12.91
C LEU A 85 10.47 6.50 -11.95
N GLY A 86 10.16 5.53 -11.09
CA GLY A 86 9.11 5.68 -10.08
C GLY A 86 9.40 6.83 -9.12
N ALA A 87 10.63 6.91 -8.59
CA ALA A 87 11.04 7.98 -7.69
C ALA A 87 10.97 9.36 -8.35
N VAL A 88 11.46 9.51 -9.59
CA VAL A 88 11.37 10.76 -10.36
C VAL A 88 9.91 11.13 -10.63
N GLY A 89 9.08 10.15 -11.01
CA GLY A 89 7.64 10.34 -11.19
C GLY A 89 6.98 10.87 -9.92
N THR A 90 7.22 10.23 -8.77
CA THR A 90 6.68 10.66 -7.47
C THR A 90 7.17 12.05 -7.09
N LEU A 91 8.46 12.37 -7.25
CA LEU A 91 8.99 13.72 -7.00
C LEU A 91 8.31 14.77 -7.89
N PHE A 92 8.13 14.45 -9.18
CA PHE A 92 7.46 15.32 -10.12
C PHE A 92 5.99 15.58 -9.73
N PHE A 93 5.26 14.54 -9.29
CA PHE A 93 3.90 14.68 -8.78
C PHE A 93 3.85 15.54 -7.53
N ILE A 94 4.77 15.35 -6.58
CA ILE A 94 4.85 16.16 -5.35
C ILE A 94 5.10 17.63 -5.68
N TRP A 95 6.05 17.91 -6.58
CA TRP A 95 6.38 19.29 -6.97
C TRP A 95 5.27 19.99 -7.75
N SER A 96 4.42 19.23 -8.43
CA SER A 96 3.29 19.78 -9.20
C SER A 96 2.04 19.99 -8.34
N ARG A 97 1.99 19.46 -7.11
CA ARG A 97 0.87 19.70 -6.20
C ARG A 97 1.00 21.09 -5.58
N VAL A 98 0.09 22.00 -5.94
CA VAL A 98 -0.12 23.24 -5.18
C VAL A 98 -0.82 22.84 -3.89
N PRO A 99 -0.26 23.12 -2.69
CA PRO A 99 -0.95 22.80 -1.44
C PRO A 99 -2.24 23.60 -1.38
N ASP A 100 -3.37 22.89 -1.25
CA ASP A 100 -4.66 23.52 -1.00
C ASP A 100 -4.67 24.00 0.46
N LEU A 101 -4.49 25.31 0.64
CA LEU A 101 -4.37 25.95 1.96
C LEU A 101 -5.74 26.18 2.62
N GLU A 102 -6.85 25.85 1.96
CA GLU A 102 -8.21 26.23 2.39
C GLU A 102 -8.91 25.25 3.34
N HIS A 103 -8.32 24.09 3.67
CA HIS A 103 -9.00 23.05 4.48
C HIS A 103 -8.26 22.61 5.76
N PHE A 104 -7.47 23.50 6.38
CA PHE A 104 -7.08 23.29 7.77
C PHE A 104 -8.31 23.45 8.67
N ASP A 105 -9.12 22.39 8.77
CA ASP A 105 -10.08 22.28 9.86
C ASP A 105 -9.30 22.40 11.18
N GLU A 106 -9.82 23.24 12.07
CA GLU A 106 -9.28 23.51 13.39
C GLU A 106 -8.94 22.18 14.07
N PHE A 107 -7.68 22.02 14.48
CA PHE A 107 -7.16 20.78 15.07
C PHE A 107 -8.02 20.38 16.28
N ASN A 108 -9.01 19.52 16.05
CA ASN A 108 -9.83 18.98 17.11
C ASN A 108 -9.01 17.89 17.79
N LEU A 109 -8.65 18.10 19.06
CA LEU A 109 -8.08 17.12 19.98
C LEU A 109 -9.13 16.02 20.30
N ALA A 110 -9.72 15.44 19.27
CA ALA A 110 -10.41 14.17 19.29
C ALA A 110 -9.36 13.08 19.55
N THR A 111 -8.84 13.09 20.78
CA THR A 111 -8.03 12.03 21.35
C THR A 111 -8.76 10.70 21.18
N THR A 112 -8.05 9.57 21.21
CA THR A 112 -8.60 8.20 21.07
C THR A 112 -9.91 7.96 21.85
N ALA A 113 -10.16 8.71 22.93
CA ALA A 113 -11.41 8.69 23.68
C ALA A 113 -12.67 9.13 22.90
N SER A 114 -12.61 10.11 21.98
CA SER A 114 -13.80 10.52 21.21
C SER A 114 -14.16 9.50 20.12
N ALA A 115 -13.17 8.83 19.55
CA ALA A 115 -13.39 7.71 18.62
C ALA A 115 -14.08 6.53 19.33
N GLN A 116 -13.69 6.20 20.57
CA GLN A 116 -14.36 5.20 21.40
C GLN A 116 -15.79 5.63 21.83
N GLY A 117 -16.03 6.93 21.98
CA GLY A 117 -17.36 7.48 22.26
C GLY A 117 -18.32 7.41 21.06
N ALA A 118 -17.79 7.52 19.83
CA ALA A 118 -18.60 7.40 18.61
C ALA A 118 -19.02 5.95 18.31
N ILE A 119 -18.18 4.97 18.67
CA ILE A 119 -18.50 3.53 18.57
C ILE A 119 -19.63 3.15 19.54
N GLN A 120 -19.69 3.76 20.73
CA GLN A 120 -20.78 3.56 21.70
C GLN A 120 -22.10 4.26 21.32
N MET A 121 -22.08 5.15 20.32
CA MET A 121 -23.29 5.78 19.76
C MET A 121 -23.79 5.09 18.49
N ASP A 122 -23.18 3.98 18.06
CA ASP A 122 -23.75 3.12 17.04
C ASP A 122 -24.92 2.32 17.65
N PRO A 123 -26.17 2.54 17.22
CA PRO A 123 -27.33 1.82 17.74
C PRO A 123 -27.26 0.29 17.54
N ARG A 124 -26.30 -0.20 16.74
CA ARG A 124 -26.06 -1.62 16.48
C ARG A 124 -25.10 -2.28 17.48
N ALA A 125 -24.43 -1.51 18.34
CA ALA A 125 -23.49 -2.04 19.33
C ALA A 125 -24.18 -2.53 20.62
N GLU A 126 -25.39 -2.04 20.93
CA GLU A 126 -26.15 -2.43 22.13
C GLU A 126 -26.81 -3.82 22.03
N ASP A 127 -26.82 -4.43 20.85
CA ASP A 127 -27.50 -5.71 20.60
C ASP A 127 -26.67 -6.94 21.03
N GLU A 128 -25.33 -6.81 21.18
CA GLU A 128 -24.47 -7.96 21.54
C GLU A 128 -24.37 -8.24 23.06
N GLU A 129 -24.73 -7.29 23.94
CA GLU A 129 -24.69 -7.51 25.41
C GLU A 129 -25.94 -8.21 25.97
N ASN A 130 -27.03 -8.33 25.21
CA ASN A 130 -28.29 -8.89 25.70
C ASN A 130 -28.52 -10.38 25.40
N GLU A 131 -27.62 -11.06 24.69
CA GLU A 131 -27.82 -12.47 24.29
C GLU A 131 -27.34 -13.54 25.30
N ASP A 132 -26.59 -13.19 26.36
CA ASP A 132 -26.06 -14.20 27.31
C ASP A 132 -26.86 -14.32 28.63
N SER A 133 -28.07 -13.76 28.69
CA SER A 133 -28.92 -13.82 29.92
C SER A 133 -30.25 -14.55 29.78
N SER A 134 -30.56 -15.13 28.60
CA SER A 134 -31.90 -15.66 28.29
C SER A 134 -32.01 -17.18 28.13
N ASP A 135 -31.08 -17.98 28.66
CA ASP A 135 -31.24 -19.45 28.69
C ASP A 135 -31.55 -19.94 30.13
N PRO A 136 -32.79 -20.37 30.44
CA PRO A 136 -33.09 -20.94 31.75
C PRO A 136 -32.48 -22.35 31.85
N PRO A 137 -31.98 -22.77 33.04
CA PRO A 137 -31.35 -24.08 33.18
C PRO A 137 -32.38 -25.21 32.97
N PRO A 138 -31.99 -26.35 32.37
CA PRO A 138 -32.91 -27.45 32.10
C PRO A 138 -33.44 -28.06 33.40
N THR A 139 -34.75 -27.97 33.62
CA THR A 139 -35.42 -28.56 34.77
C THR A 139 -35.47 -30.09 34.65
N LEU A 140 -34.84 -30.81 35.58
CA LEU A 140 -35.00 -32.26 35.74
C LEU A 140 -36.39 -32.57 36.29
N VAL A 141 -37.23 -33.26 35.51
CA VAL A 141 -38.51 -33.82 35.97
C VAL A 141 -38.28 -35.28 36.33
N GLY A 142 -38.56 -35.61 37.61
CA GLY A 142 -38.64 -36.97 38.13
C GLY A 142 -40.04 -37.58 38.02
#